data_AF-A0A1E3P9W4-F1
#
_entry.id   AF-A0A1E3P9W4-F1
#
_cell.length_a   1.000
_cell.length_b   1.000
_cell.length_c   1.000
_cell.angle_alpha   90.00
_cell.angle_beta   90.00
_cell.angle_gamma   90.00
#
_symmetry.space_group_name_H-M   'P 1'
#
loop_
_entity.id
_entity.type
_entity.pdbx_description
1 polymer ?
#
loop_
_entity_poly.entity_id
_entity_poly.type
_entity_poly.pdbx_seq_one_letter_code
_entity_poly.pdbx_strand_id
1 'polypeptide(L)'
;MIRTTIKNIRGIRFQSTSVKIGEKFKSKQELNQYLSTPSWSINELLTPSKQSKRADSIDSKTVERLLELSGLEAKPEKYDELISILKSQVVFIDQLHSIPDSDIEFTTTQSSLNKLTLQDIEQSIENQKPDVAKGEVPESWDPLSLAKESLNGFYIVREGLIKNK
;
A
#
# COMPACT_ATOMS: atom_id res chain seq x y z
N MET A 1 -18.16 52.19 18.61
CA MET A 1 -18.40 50.74 18.51
C MET A 1 -17.92 50.29 17.13
N ILE A 2 -16.66 49.88 17.01
CA ILE A 2 -16.00 49.64 15.71
C ILE A 2 -16.14 48.15 15.36
N ARG A 3 -16.88 47.85 14.28
CA ARG A 3 -17.02 46.49 13.74
C ARG A 3 -15.84 46.21 12.81
N THR A 4 -14.88 45.43 13.28
CA THR A 4 -13.77 44.95 12.44
C THR A 4 -14.23 43.71 11.67
N THR A 5 -14.60 43.88 10.40
CA THR A 5 -14.87 42.78 9.48
C THR A 5 -13.56 42.06 9.12
N ILE A 6 -13.40 40.83 9.60
CA ILE A 6 -12.32 39.93 9.19
C ILE A 6 -12.61 39.45 7.77
N LYS A 7 -11.85 39.97 6.79
CA LYS A 7 -11.90 39.47 5.41
C LYS A 7 -11.27 38.08 5.37
N ASN A 8 -12.07 37.09 4.97
CA ASN A 8 -11.66 35.70 4.83
C ASN A 8 -10.82 35.56 3.54
N ILE A 9 -9.51 35.79 3.63
CA ILE A 9 -8.59 35.63 2.50
C ILE A 9 -8.33 34.13 2.32
N ARG A 10 -8.98 33.53 1.32
CA ARG A 10 -8.63 32.19 0.83
C ARG A 10 -7.33 32.27 0.04
N GLY A 11 -6.20 32.27 0.75
CA GLY A 11 -4.88 32.11 0.13
C GLY A 11 -4.71 30.67 -0.33
N ILE A 12 -4.61 30.46 -1.64
CA ILE A 12 -4.14 29.19 -2.21
C ILE A 12 -2.65 29.12 -1.91
N ARG A 13 -2.24 28.19 -1.03
CA ARG A 13 -0.84 28.00 -0.64
C ARG A 13 -0.30 26.78 -1.38
N PHE A 14 0.72 26.98 -2.20
CA PHE A 14 1.41 25.91 -2.91
C PHE A 14 2.37 25.19 -1.94
N GLN A 15 2.31 23.85 -1.93
CA GLN A 15 3.23 23.01 -1.16
C GLN A 15 4.48 22.76 -2.00
N SER A 16 5.66 23.10 -1.48
CA SER A 16 6.95 22.69 -2.08
C SER A 16 7.46 21.48 -1.32
N THR A 17 7.49 20.31 -1.96
CA THR A 17 7.96 19.03 -1.40
C THR A 17 9.47 18.84 -1.48
N SER A 18 10.23 19.89 -1.85
CA SER A 18 11.69 19.81 -1.90
C SER A 18 12.29 19.69 -0.50
N VAL A 19 13.09 18.64 -0.27
CA VAL A 19 13.82 18.45 0.98
C VAL A 19 14.86 19.56 1.09
N LYS A 20 14.73 20.41 2.13
CA LYS A 20 15.69 21.48 2.44
C LYS A 20 16.30 21.22 3.80
N ILE A 21 17.62 21.09 3.85
CA ILE A 21 18.36 21.05 5.12
C ILE A 21 18.56 22.51 5.56
N GLY A 22 18.03 22.86 6.72
CA GLY A 22 18.22 24.19 7.32
C GLY A 22 19.60 24.38 7.94
N GLU A 23 19.91 25.59 8.38
CA GLU A 23 21.15 25.88 9.12
C GLU A 23 21.14 25.19 10.50
N LYS A 24 22.34 24.95 11.04
CA LYS A 24 22.50 24.39 12.39
C LYS A 24 22.02 25.38 13.45
N PHE A 25 21.13 24.94 14.35
CA PHE A 25 20.72 25.72 15.51
C PHE A 25 21.91 26.07 16.42
N LYS A 26 21.99 27.35 16.79
CA LYS A 26 23.06 27.92 17.62
C LYS A 26 22.70 27.93 19.10
N SER A 27 21.41 27.84 19.45
CA SER A 27 20.95 27.87 20.86
C SER A 27 19.65 27.08 21.09
N LYS A 28 19.37 26.73 22.36
CA LYS A 28 18.09 26.10 22.77
C LYS A 28 16.89 27.04 22.57
N GLN A 29 17.11 28.35 22.64
CA GLN A 29 16.07 29.36 22.42
C GLN A 29 15.62 29.37 20.95
N GLU A 30 16.57 29.24 20.02
CA GLU A 30 16.30 29.15 18.58
C GLU A 30 15.49 27.90 18.22
N LEU A 31 15.78 26.76 18.87
CA LEU A 31 14.98 25.54 18.74
C LEU A 31 13.54 25.74 19.22
N ASN A 32 13.35 26.33 20.40
CA ASN A 32 12.01 26.58 20.94
C ASN A 32 11.21 27.55 20.06
N GLN A 33 11.88 28.56 19.49
CA GLN A 33 11.27 29.49 18.54
C GLN A 33 10.86 28.77 17.25
N TYR A 34 11.71 27.88 16.72
CA TYR A 34 11.39 27.06 15.55
C TYR A 34 10.18 26.16 15.81
N LEU A 35 10.14 25.46 16.95
CA LEU A 35 9.00 24.61 17.34
C LEU A 35 7.71 25.41 17.59
N SER A 36 7.83 26.69 17.96
CA SER A 36 6.69 27.59 18.16
C SER A 36 6.21 28.23 16.85
N THR A 37 6.90 28.02 15.73
CA THR A 37 6.40 28.50 14.44
C THR A 37 5.13 27.75 14.07
N PRO A 38 4.05 28.47 13.69
CA PRO A 38 2.80 27.83 13.30
C PRO A 38 3.00 27.09 11.99
N SER A 39 3.27 25.80 12.09
CA SER A 39 3.30 24.84 10.99
C SER A 39 2.02 24.00 11.03
N TRP A 40 1.58 23.51 9.88
CA TRP A 40 0.45 22.59 9.84
C TRP A 40 0.79 21.35 10.65
N SER A 41 -0.12 20.95 11.52
CA SER A 41 -0.04 19.60 12.08
C SER A 41 -0.33 18.58 10.98
N ILE A 42 0.27 17.40 11.08
CA ILE A 42 0.01 16.30 10.15
C ILE A 42 -1.49 15.96 10.12
N ASN A 43 -2.17 16.09 11.25
CA ASN A 43 -3.62 15.86 11.37
C ASN A 43 -4.45 16.87 10.58
N GLU A 44 -4.03 18.13 10.50
CA GLU A 44 -4.67 19.16 9.68
C GLU A 44 -4.41 18.95 8.18
N LEU A 45 -3.25 18.39 7.83
CA LEU A 45 -2.94 18.03 6.44
C LEU A 45 -3.76 16.84 5.95
N LEU A 46 -3.96 15.83 6.79
CA LEU A 46 -4.68 14.60 6.47
C LEU A 46 -6.20 14.70 6.68
N THR A 47 -6.72 15.90 6.97
CA THR A 47 -8.16 16.09 7.19
C THR A 47 -8.93 15.63 5.95
N PRO A 48 -9.81 14.63 6.05
CA PRO A 48 -10.46 14.04 4.89
C PRO A 48 -11.24 15.09 4.11
N SER A 49 -10.85 15.29 2.85
CA SER A 49 -11.71 15.93 1.85
C SER A 49 -13.04 15.19 1.87
N LYS A 50 -14.14 15.91 2.11
CA LYS A 50 -15.47 15.33 2.38
C LYS A 50 -16.06 14.52 1.21
N GLN A 51 -15.43 14.48 0.05
CA GLN A 51 -15.99 13.88 -1.16
C GLN A 51 -14.96 13.04 -1.89
N SER A 52 -15.06 11.72 -1.73
CA SER A 52 -14.40 10.73 -2.60
C SER A 52 -15.48 10.01 -3.40
N LYS A 53 -15.51 10.25 -4.72
CA LYS A 53 -16.42 9.55 -5.63
C LYS A 53 -16.19 8.04 -5.62
N ARG A 54 -14.96 7.59 -5.36
CA ARG A 54 -14.60 6.17 -5.26
C ARG A 54 -15.14 5.55 -3.99
N ALA A 55 -15.01 6.24 -2.85
CA ALA A 55 -15.59 5.78 -1.60
C ALA A 55 -17.13 5.71 -1.69
N ASP A 56 -17.77 6.69 -2.33
CA ASP A 56 -19.23 6.71 -2.52
C ASP A 56 -19.74 5.53 -3.36
N SER A 57 -18.92 5.02 -4.28
CA SER A 57 -19.26 3.87 -5.14
C SER A 57 -19.16 2.50 -4.46
N ILE A 58 -18.64 2.42 -3.23
CA ILE A 58 -18.50 1.16 -2.50
C ILE A 58 -19.87 0.72 -1.98
N ASP A 59 -20.33 -0.41 -2.51
CA ASP A 59 -21.56 -1.10 -2.12
C ASP A 59 -21.28 -2.54 -1.62
N SER A 60 -22.33 -3.23 -1.19
CA SER A 60 -22.24 -4.61 -0.69
C SER A 60 -21.67 -5.58 -1.73
N LYS A 61 -21.97 -5.37 -3.02
CA LYS A 61 -21.43 -6.19 -4.12
C LYS A 61 -19.93 -6.05 -4.27
N THR A 62 -19.41 -4.82 -4.07
CA THR A 62 -17.98 -4.56 -4.09
C THR A 62 -17.27 -5.31 -2.96
N VAL A 63 -17.84 -5.32 -1.75
CA VAL A 63 -17.29 -6.06 -0.62
C VAL A 63 -17.36 -7.57 -0.83
N GLU A 64 -18.48 -8.08 -1.33
CA GLU A 64 -18.64 -9.49 -1.70
C GLU A 64 -17.57 -9.95 -2.69
N ARG A 65 -17.38 -9.19 -3.78
CA ARG A 65 -16.34 -9.47 -4.77
C ARG A 65 -14.93 -9.41 -4.19
N LEU A 66 -14.65 -8.48 -3.28
CA LEU A 66 -13.35 -8.39 -2.62
C LEU A 66 -13.08 -9.58 -1.69
N LEU A 67 -14.12 -10.06 -1.00
CA LEU A 67 -14.04 -11.26 -0.16
C LEU A 67 -13.74 -12.50 -1.02
N GLU A 68 -14.44 -12.66 -2.15
CA GLU A 68 -14.18 -13.73 -3.12
C GLU A 68 -12.73 -13.70 -3.64
N LEU A 69 -12.25 -12.53 -4.07
CA LEU A 69 -10.88 -12.36 -4.57
C LEU A 69 -9.81 -12.63 -3.49
N SER A 70 -10.16 -12.40 -2.22
CA SER A 70 -9.26 -12.63 -1.08
C SER A 70 -9.34 -14.07 -0.55
N GLY A 71 -10.25 -14.90 -1.06
CA GLY A 71 -10.52 -16.24 -0.53
C GLY A 71 -11.07 -16.20 0.90
N LEU A 72 -11.85 -15.16 1.25
CA LEU A 72 -12.42 -14.94 2.58
C LEU A 72 -13.94 -15.02 2.53
N GLU A 73 -14.55 -15.43 3.65
CA GLU A 73 -15.99 -15.42 3.84
C GLU A 73 -16.36 -14.50 5.01
N ALA A 74 -17.41 -13.71 4.85
CA ALA A 74 -17.94 -12.86 5.92
C ALA A 74 -19.45 -13.03 6.04
N LYS A 75 -19.95 -12.97 7.28
CA LYS A 75 -21.40 -12.95 7.53
C LYS A 75 -22.01 -11.65 6.99
N PRO A 76 -23.22 -11.68 6.41
CA PRO A 76 -23.90 -10.48 5.91
C PRO A 76 -24.03 -9.37 6.96
N GLU A 77 -24.16 -9.73 8.23
CA GLU A 77 -24.23 -8.81 9.38
C GLU A 77 -23.02 -7.88 9.52
N LYS A 78 -21.86 -8.26 8.97
CA LYS A 78 -20.62 -7.47 9.02
C LYS A 78 -20.41 -6.58 7.80
N TYR A 79 -21.27 -6.67 6.78
CA TYR A 79 -21.03 -5.99 5.52
C TYR A 79 -21.03 -4.47 5.70
N ASP A 80 -21.94 -3.91 6.50
CA ASP A 80 -22.00 -2.47 6.75
C ASP A 80 -20.73 -1.95 7.45
N GLU A 81 -20.18 -2.73 8.38
CA GLU A 81 -18.91 -2.42 9.04
C GLU A 81 -17.75 -2.44 8.04
N LEU A 82 -17.66 -3.49 7.21
CA LEU A 82 -16.62 -3.64 6.18
C LEU A 82 -16.69 -2.52 5.14
N ILE A 83 -17.89 -2.14 4.71
CA ILE A 83 -18.11 -1.03 3.79
C ILE A 83 -17.62 0.28 4.42
N SER A 84 -17.95 0.53 5.69
CA SER A 84 -17.51 1.75 6.40
C SER A 84 -15.98 1.84 6.52
N ILE A 85 -15.34 0.72 6.87
CA ILE A 85 -13.88 0.62 6.95
C ILE A 85 -13.25 0.86 5.59
N LEU A 86 -13.75 0.20 4.54
CA LEU A 86 -13.22 0.33 3.19
C LEU A 86 -13.39 1.75 2.64
N LYS A 87 -14.54 2.38 2.91
CA LYS A 87 -14.78 3.80 2.57
C LYS A 87 -13.76 4.72 3.23
N SER A 88 -13.50 4.52 4.52
CA SER A 88 -12.53 5.31 5.26
C SER A 88 -11.10 5.16 4.70
N GLN A 89 -10.71 3.93 4.34
CA GLN A 89 -9.43 3.64 3.71
C GLN A 89 -9.29 4.29 2.33
N VAL A 90 -10.35 4.21 1.49
CA VAL A 90 -10.34 4.79 0.14
C VAL A 90 -10.31 6.32 0.19
N VAL A 91 -11.06 6.95 1.10
CA VAL A 91 -11.00 8.41 1.31
C VAL A 91 -9.58 8.85 1.67
N PHE A 92 -8.88 8.08 2.51
CA PHE A 92 -7.50 8.36 2.87
C PHE A 92 -6.55 8.21 1.68
N ILE A 93 -6.65 7.12 0.93
CA ILE A 93 -5.81 6.87 -0.26
C ILE A 93 -6.06 7.91 -1.36
N ASP A 94 -7.30 8.37 -1.53
CA ASP A 94 -7.63 9.35 -2.55
C ASP A 94 -6.97 10.72 -2.34
N GLN A 95 -6.47 11.00 -1.14
CA GLN A 95 -5.63 12.18 -0.89
C GLN A 95 -4.34 12.14 -1.71
N LEU A 96 -3.81 10.95 -2.03
CA LEU A 96 -2.61 10.79 -2.86
C LEU A 96 -2.84 11.30 -4.28
N HIS A 97 -4.04 11.12 -4.85
CA HIS A 97 -4.37 11.61 -6.20
C HIS A 97 -4.37 13.13 -6.31
N SER A 98 -4.45 13.84 -5.19
CA SER A 98 -4.40 15.32 -5.16
C SER A 98 -2.97 15.86 -5.11
N ILE A 99 -1.99 15.00 -4.84
CA ILE A 99 -0.58 15.37 -4.85
C ILE A 99 -0.15 15.38 -6.32
N PRO A 100 0.42 16.49 -6.83
CA PRO A 100 0.99 16.49 -8.17
C PRO A 100 1.99 15.35 -8.27
N ASP A 101 1.90 14.57 -9.33
CA ASP A 101 2.97 13.66 -9.71
C ASP A 101 4.23 14.51 -9.87
N SER A 102 5.09 14.54 -8.84
CA SER A 102 6.50 14.82 -9.10
C SER A 102 6.92 13.82 -10.16
N ASP A 103 7.82 14.22 -11.08
CA ASP A 103 8.52 13.31 -12.00
C ASP A 103 9.40 12.32 -11.19
N ILE A 104 8.75 11.56 -10.33
CA ILE A 104 9.21 10.30 -9.80
C ILE A 104 9.15 9.46 -11.06
N GLU A 105 10.26 9.42 -11.79
CA GLU A 105 10.59 8.23 -12.55
C GLU A 105 10.19 7.09 -11.63
N PHE A 106 9.15 6.34 -12.01
CA PHE A 106 8.80 5.09 -11.38
C PHE A 106 10.07 4.26 -11.53
N THR A 107 10.97 4.43 -10.58
CA THR A 107 11.99 3.48 -10.24
C THR A 107 11.15 2.37 -9.62
N THR A 108 10.46 1.62 -10.49
CA THR A 108 10.42 0.16 -10.35
C THR A 108 11.81 -0.16 -9.88
N THR A 109 11.90 -0.39 -8.58
CA THR A 109 13.06 -0.81 -7.83
C THR A 109 14.17 -1.26 -8.77
N GLN A 110 15.30 -0.54 -8.75
CA GLN A 110 16.55 -0.84 -9.47
C GLN A 110 16.83 -0.05 -10.78
N SER A 111 16.94 1.27 -10.70
CA SER A 111 17.73 2.06 -11.66
C SER A 111 19.25 1.75 -11.63
N SER A 112 19.66 0.76 -10.82
CA SER A 112 20.96 0.07 -10.89
C SER A 112 20.83 -1.44 -11.08
N LEU A 113 19.79 -1.92 -11.78
CA LEU A 113 19.83 -3.27 -12.34
C LEU A 113 20.96 -3.29 -13.36
N ASN A 114 22.02 -4.03 -13.05
CA ASN A 114 22.95 -4.48 -14.08
C ASN A 114 22.09 -5.12 -15.17
N LYS A 115 22.11 -4.53 -16.37
CA LYS A 115 21.37 -5.07 -17.51
C LYS A 115 21.90 -6.47 -17.75
N LEU A 116 21.04 -7.47 -17.66
CA LEU A 116 21.40 -8.84 -17.92
C LEU A 116 21.93 -8.94 -19.36
N THR A 117 23.19 -9.29 -19.52
CA THR A 117 23.81 -9.46 -20.84
C THR A 117 23.59 -10.88 -21.34
N LEU A 118 23.80 -11.10 -22.64
CA LEU A 118 23.76 -12.44 -23.22
C LEU A 118 24.78 -13.37 -22.53
N GLN A 119 25.96 -12.85 -22.22
CA GLN A 119 27.01 -13.60 -21.54
C GLN A 119 26.58 -14.04 -20.13
N ASP A 120 25.87 -13.18 -19.39
CA ASP A 120 25.33 -13.53 -18.07
C ASP A 120 24.30 -14.67 -18.17
N ILE A 121 23.48 -14.67 -19.23
CA ILE A 121 22.48 -15.71 -19.49
C ILE A 121 23.16 -17.04 -19.83
N GLU A 122 24.12 -17.02 -20.77
CA GLU A 122 24.88 -18.21 -21.17
C GLU A 122 25.61 -18.81 -19.97
N GLN A 123 26.28 -17.98 -19.17
CA GLN A 123 26.94 -18.41 -17.95
C GLN A 123 25.94 -18.95 -16.91
N SER A 124 24.75 -18.36 -16.78
CA SER A 124 23.72 -18.85 -15.85
C SER A 124 23.19 -20.22 -16.27
N ILE A 125 23.01 -20.47 -17.57
CA ILE A 125 22.55 -21.77 -18.09
C ILE A 125 23.61 -22.85 -17.84
N GLU A 126 24.89 -22.55 -18.13
CA GLU A 126 25.99 -23.50 -17.91
C GLU A 126 26.17 -23.87 -16.42
N ASN A 127 25.93 -22.91 -15.54
CA ASN A 127 26.08 -23.11 -14.10
C ASN A 127 24.80 -23.58 -13.39
N GLN A 128 23.68 -23.70 -14.11
CA GLN A 128 22.43 -24.17 -13.52
C GLN A 128 22.54 -25.66 -13.17
N LYS A 129 22.54 -25.97 -11.87
CA LYS A 129 22.61 -27.33 -11.33
C LYS A 129 21.57 -27.49 -10.22
N PRO A 130 20.95 -28.68 -10.07
CA PRO A 130 20.01 -28.93 -8.98
C PRO A 130 20.66 -28.69 -7.62
N ASP A 131 20.02 -27.87 -6.79
CA ASP A 131 20.45 -27.55 -5.44
C ASP A 131 19.66 -28.39 -4.41
N VAL A 132 20.39 -29.21 -3.64
CA VAL A 132 19.81 -30.06 -2.58
C VAL A 132 19.17 -29.20 -1.48
N ALA A 133 19.75 -28.05 -1.14
CA ALA A 133 19.23 -27.19 -0.07
C ALA A 133 17.87 -26.55 -0.42
N LYS A 134 17.55 -26.49 -1.72
CA LYS A 134 16.26 -25.97 -2.23
C LYS A 134 15.23 -27.07 -2.50
N GLY A 135 15.58 -28.33 -2.29
CA GLY A 135 14.70 -29.47 -2.59
C GLY A 135 14.49 -29.69 -4.10
N GLU A 136 15.45 -29.27 -4.93
CA GLU A 136 15.36 -29.42 -6.41
C GLU A 136 15.76 -30.83 -6.87
N VAL A 137 16.44 -31.61 -6.03
CA VAL A 137 16.80 -32.99 -6.33
C VAL A 137 15.59 -33.90 -6.11
N PRO A 138 15.19 -34.73 -7.09
CA PRO A 138 14.09 -35.68 -6.93
C PRO A 138 14.29 -36.56 -5.69
N GLU A 139 13.21 -36.84 -4.97
CA GLU A 139 13.21 -37.68 -3.76
C GLU A 139 14.07 -37.15 -2.59
N SER A 140 14.59 -35.90 -2.68
CA SER A 140 15.35 -35.28 -1.58
C SER A 140 14.47 -34.83 -0.40
N TRP A 141 13.17 -34.68 -0.63
CA TRP A 141 12.17 -34.36 0.39
C TRP A 141 10.80 -34.90 -0.01
N ASP A 142 9.93 -35.08 0.98
CA ASP A 142 8.52 -35.42 0.75
C ASP A 142 7.69 -34.13 0.64
N PRO A 143 7.14 -33.79 -0.54
CA PRO A 143 6.33 -32.60 -0.73
C PRO A 143 5.06 -32.59 0.11
N LEU A 144 4.57 -33.76 0.55
CA LEU A 144 3.30 -33.90 1.25
C LEU A 144 3.45 -33.95 2.76
N SER A 145 4.67 -33.96 3.28
CA SER A 145 4.98 -34.10 4.71
C SER A 145 4.34 -33.02 5.59
N LEU A 146 4.13 -31.82 5.05
CA LEU A 146 3.51 -30.68 5.73
C LEU A 146 2.02 -30.51 5.39
N ALA A 147 1.48 -31.34 4.49
CA ALA A 147 0.08 -31.27 4.11
C ALA A 147 -0.80 -31.85 5.22
N LYS A 148 -1.90 -31.15 5.55
CA LYS A 148 -2.89 -31.63 6.52
C LYS A 148 -3.61 -32.91 6.03
N GLU A 149 -3.88 -32.97 4.72
CA GLU A 149 -4.56 -34.07 4.06
C GLU A 149 -3.85 -34.36 2.73
N SER A 150 -3.46 -35.62 2.54
CA SER A 150 -2.85 -36.12 1.31
C SER A 150 -3.31 -37.57 1.07
N LEU A 151 -3.41 -37.97 -0.20
CA LEU A 151 -3.79 -39.34 -0.58
C LEU A 151 -2.99 -39.76 -1.79
N ASN A 152 -2.34 -40.93 -1.70
CA ASN A 152 -1.61 -41.57 -2.80
C ASN A 152 -0.62 -40.65 -3.56
N GLY A 153 0.09 -39.76 -2.86
CA GLY A 153 1.03 -38.85 -3.52
C GLY A 153 0.41 -37.56 -4.06
N PHE A 154 -0.84 -37.24 -3.70
CA PHE A 154 -1.51 -36.01 -4.12
C PHE A 154 -1.98 -35.17 -2.93
N TYR A 155 -1.95 -33.84 -3.10
CA TYR A 155 -2.67 -32.91 -2.23
C TYR A 155 -4.17 -33.06 -2.40
N ILE A 156 -4.92 -33.07 -1.30
CA ILE A 156 -6.38 -33.14 -1.36
C ILE A 156 -6.98 -31.74 -1.19
N VAL A 157 -7.80 -31.34 -2.14
CA VAL A 157 -8.66 -30.16 -2.03
C VAL A 157 -10.11 -30.63 -1.95
N ARG A 158 -10.82 -30.25 -0.89
CA ARG A 158 -12.23 -30.60 -0.71
C ARG A 158 -13.08 -29.75 -1.64
N GLU A 159 -13.87 -30.40 -2.49
CA GLU A 159 -14.76 -29.77 -3.49
C GLU A 159 -15.87 -28.89 -2.86
N GLY A 160 -16.03 -28.90 -1.54
CA GLY A 160 -17.05 -28.11 -0.82
C GLY A 160 -16.95 -26.59 -0.97
N LEU A 161 -15.85 -26.06 -1.54
CA LEU A 161 -15.70 -24.65 -1.88
C LEU A 161 -16.31 -24.26 -3.25
N ILE A 162 -16.75 -25.23 -4.08
CA ILE A 162 -17.28 -24.99 -5.45
C ILE A 162 -18.77 -25.35 -5.57
N LYS A 163 -19.54 -25.30 -4.48
CA LYS A 163 -21.00 -25.50 -4.55
C LYS A 163 -21.74 -24.27 -4.07
N ASN A 164 -21.91 -23.31 -4.99
CA ASN A 164 -23.15 -22.54 -5.18
C ASN A 164 -23.08 -21.90 -6.57
N LYS A 165 -23.82 -22.49 -7.51
CA LYS A 165 -24.12 -21.92 -8.83
C LYS A 165 -25.61 -21.63 -8.87
#